data_AF-A0A5S3W4K0-F1
#
_entry.id   AF-A0A5S3W4K0-F1
#
_cell.length_a   1.000
_cell.length_b   1.000
_cell.length_c   1.000
_cell.angle_alpha   90.00
_cell.angle_beta   90.00
_cell.angle_gamma   90.00
#
_symmetry.space_group_name_H-M   'P 1'
#
loop_
_entity.id
_entity.type
_entity.pdbx_description
1 polymer ?
#
loop_
_entity_poly.entity_id
_entity_poly.type
_entity_poly.pdbx_seq_one_letter_code
_entity_poly.pdbx_strand_id
1 'polypeptide(L)'
;MNNIKNILVSIFSGIALAIIGSYLTGHTSALVMPVSFGNLIWAWDIFVVQLLGFGLLAIASGFLVAYITNKNFLFSVVAVFLITQLYLSFVIGDGFYFYFPHILTMLVCLCAGWYVARKKFCESL
;
A
#
# COMPACT_ATOMS: atom_id res chain seq x y z
N MET A 1 25.44 -9.45 -0.93
CA MET A 1 24.45 -9.92 -1.93
C MET A 1 22.98 -9.75 -1.49
N ASN A 2 22.65 -9.81 -0.18
CA ASN A 2 21.26 -9.64 0.29
C ASN A 2 20.64 -8.24 0.08
N ASN A 3 21.42 -7.16 0.18
CA ASN A 3 20.85 -5.80 0.13
C ASN A 3 20.33 -5.41 -1.26
N ILE A 4 21.05 -5.75 -2.33
CA ILE A 4 20.62 -5.45 -3.71
C ILE A 4 19.32 -6.19 -4.03
N LYS A 5 19.22 -7.47 -3.65
CA LYS A 5 17.99 -8.25 -3.79
C LYS A 5 16.81 -7.59 -3.07
N ASN A 6 17.01 -7.16 -1.81
CA ASN A 6 15.96 -6.53 -1.02
C ASN A 6 15.49 -5.20 -1.62
N ILE A 7 16.43 -4.40 -2.13
CA ILE A 7 16.15 -3.15 -2.83
C ILE A 7 15.31 -3.44 -4.08
N LEU A 8 15.74 -4.36 -4.94
CA LEU A 8 15.02 -4.71 -6.17
C LEU A 8 13.60 -5.18 -5.88
N VAL A 9 13.41 -6.07 -4.91
CA VAL A 9 12.09 -6.58 -4.52
C VAL A 9 11.18 -5.44 -4.06
N SER A 10 11.71 -4.49 -3.28
CA SER A 10 10.96 -3.31 -2.83
C SER A 10 10.60 -2.39 -3.98
N ILE A 11 11.51 -2.20 -4.95
CA ILE A 11 11.28 -1.40 -6.16
C ILE A 11 10.17 -2.00 -7.01
N PHE A 12 10.31 -3.27 -7.41
CA PHE A 12 9.30 -3.93 -8.23
C PHE A 12 7.94 -3.95 -7.54
N SER A 13 7.91 -4.24 -6.24
CA SER A 13 6.66 -4.25 -5.50
C SER A 13 6.02 -2.87 -5.38
N GLY A 14 6.81 -1.82 -5.14
CA GLY A 14 6.30 -0.45 -5.03
C GLY A 14 5.74 0.08 -6.36
N ILE A 15 6.41 -0.22 -7.47
CA ILE A 15 5.94 0.14 -8.81
C ILE A 15 4.68 -0.63 -9.18
N ALA A 16 4.66 -1.96 -8.97
CA ALA A 16 3.49 -2.77 -9.25
C ALA A 16 2.28 -2.31 -8.43
N LEU A 17 2.49 -1.97 -7.15
CA LEU A 17 1.45 -1.43 -6.29
C LEU A 17 0.93 -0.08 -6.77
N ALA A 18 1.81 0.80 -7.27
CA ALA A 18 1.41 2.08 -7.84
C ALA A 18 0.50 1.91 -9.08
N ILE A 19 0.91 1.07 -10.03
CA ILE A 19 0.19 0.87 -11.30
C ILE A 19 -1.15 0.16 -11.08
N ILE A 20 -1.14 -0.95 -10.34
CA ILE A 20 -2.36 -1.75 -10.14
C ILE A 20 -3.29 -1.01 -9.17
N GLY A 21 -2.74 -0.43 -8.10
CA GLY A 21 -3.52 0.30 -7.11
C GLY A 21 -4.18 1.54 -7.68
N SER A 22 -3.50 2.32 -8.54
CA SER A 22 -4.13 3.48 -9.19
C SER A 22 -5.29 3.07 -10.09
N TYR A 23 -5.09 2.00 -10.88
CA TYR A 23 -6.12 1.44 -11.75
C TYR A 23 -7.37 1.00 -10.97
N LEU A 24 -7.19 0.23 -9.89
CA LEU A 24 -8.30 -0.21 -9.05
C LEU A 24 -8.98 0.97 -8.34
N THR A 25 -8.18 1.94 -7.87
CA THR A 25 -8.72 3.11 -7.18
C THR A 25 -9.65 3.92 -8.09
N GLY A 26 -9.30 4.06 -9.37
CA GLY A 26 -10.16 4.69 -10.38
C GLY A 26 -11.51 3.98 -10.57
N HIS A 27 -11.58 2.66 -10.39
CA HIS A 27 -12.85 1.92 -10.42
C HIS A 27 -13.62 2.07 -9.10
N THR A 28 -12.93 1.98 -7.96
CA THR A 28 -13.59 2.07 -6.64
C THR A 28 -14.08 3.47 -6.33
N SER A 29 -13.46 4.52 -6.87
CA SER A 29 -13.93 5.91 -6.73
C SER A 29 -15.24 6.17 -7.47
N ALA A 30 -15.59 5.33 -8.44
CA ALA A 30 -16.88 5.37 -9.12
C ALA A 30 -18.03 4.76 -8.29
N LEU A 31 -17.73 4.14 -7.13
CA LEU A 31 -18.76 3.62 -6.23
C LEU A 31 -19.53 4.77 -5.58
N VAL A 32 -20.84 4.77 -5.81
CA VAL A 32 -21.74 5.82 -5.30
C VAL A 32 -21.79 5.76 -3.78
N MET A 33 -21.44 6.88 -3.14
CA MET A 33 -21.57 7.04 -1.69
C MET A 33 -23.05 7.21 -1.32
N PRO A 34 -23.59 6.43 -0.37
CA PRO A 34 -24.95 6.65 0.13
C PRO A 34 -25.05 7.99 0.83
N VAL A 35 -26.17 8.72 0.64
CA VAL A 35 -26.38 10.06 1.18
C VAL A 35 -26.25 10.11 2.72
N SER A 36 -26.58 9.01 3.41
CA SER A 36 -26.41 8.86 4.86
C SER A 36 -24.96 8.96 5.35
N PHE A 37 -23.97 8.74 4.48
CA PHE A 37 -22.55 8.86 4.78
C PHE A 37 -21.95 10.22 4.40
N GLY A 38 -22.77 11.21 4.00
CA GLY A 38 -22.32 12.55 3.61
C GLY A 38 -21.50 13.28 4.67
N ASN A 39 -21.77 13.07 5.96
CA ASN A 39 -20.98 13.65 7.05
C ASN A 39 -19.65 12.90 7.32
N LEU A 40 -19.46 11.73 6.69
CA LEU A 40 -18.33 10.82 6.87
C LEU A 40 -17.62 10.52 5.55
N ILE A 41 -17.62 11.48 4.62
CA ILE A 41 -16.97 11.36 3.29
C ILE A 41 -15.52 10.85 3.41
N TRP A 42 -14.77 11.38 4.38
CA TRP A 42 -13.38 10.99 4.61
C TRP A 42 -13.23 9.52 5.01
N ALA A 43 -14.17 8.98 5.81
CA ALA A 43 -14.16 7.58 6.22
C ALA A 43 -14.59 6.68 5.07
N TRP A 44 -15.58 7.10 4.27
CA TRP A 44 -15.97 6.39 3.05
C TRP A 44 -14.78 6.28 2.08
N ASP A 45 -14.03 7.36 1.87
CA ASP A 45 -12.85 7.33 1.02
C ASP A 45 -11.79 6.35 1.53
N ILE A 46 -11.47 6.39 2.84
CA ILE A 46 -10.51 5.45 3.44
C ILE A 46 -10.95 3.99 3.26
N PHE A 47 -12.17 3.65 3.70
CA PHE A 47 -12.60 2.25 3.80
C PHE A 47 -13.10 1.66 2.49
N VAL A 48 -13.58 2.48 1.56
CA VAL A 48 -14.18 1.99 0.32
C VAL A 48 -13.27 2.28 -0.87
N VAL A 49 -12.78 3.51 -1.00
CA VAL A 49 -11.98 3.87 -2.19
C VAL A 49 -10.53 3.43 -2.01
N GLN A 50 -9.86 3.87 -0.95
CA GLN A 50 -8.44 3.58 -0.74
C GLN A 50 -8.19 2.14 -0.29
N LEU A 51 -9.03 1.57 0.58
CA LEU A 51 -8.81 0.21 1.08
C LEU A 51 -9.00 -0.85 -0.01
N LEU A 52 -10.05 -0.72 -0.84
CA LEU A 52 -10.26 -1.64 -1.96
C LEU A 52 -9.28 -1.38 -3.10
N GLY A 53 -8.98 -0.11 -3.39
CA GLY A 53 -8.06 0.27 -4.46
C GLY A 53 -6.60 -0.10 -4.16
N PHE A 54 -6.07 0.39 -3.05
CA PHE A 54 -4.67 0.22 -2.64
C PHE A 54 -4.47 -0.71 -1.45
N GLY A 55 -5.36 -0.67 -0.46
CA GLY A 55 -5.14 -1.29 0.84
C GLY A 55 -4.89 -2.80 0.79
N LEU A 56 -5.74 -3.55 0.08
CA LEU A 56 -5.57 -5.01 -0.06
C LEU A 56 -4.24 -5.37 -0.76
N LEU A 57 -3.88 -4.64 -1.80
CA LEU A 57 -2.61 -4.83 -2.51
C LEU A 57 -1.42 -4.43 -1.64
N ALA A 58 -1.55 -3.39 -0.83
CA ALA A 58 -0.54 -2.95 0.12
C ALA A 58 -0.31 -4.00 1.23
N ILE A 59 -1.36 -4.65 1.74
CA ILE A 59 -1.22 -5.77 2.67
C ILE A 59 -0.45 -6.91 2.00
N ALA A 60 -0.85 -7.32 0.80
CA ALA A 60 -0.21 -8.41 0.08
C ALA A 60 1.26 -8.10 -0.25
N SER A 61 1.54 -6.87 -0.69
CA SER A 61 2.88 -6.36 -0.98
C SER A 61 3.75 -6.32 0.28
N GLY A 62 3.27 -5.71 1.37
CA GLY A 62 3.99 -5.63 2.63
C GLY A 62 4.31 -7.02 3.19
N PHE A 63 3.36 -7.96 3.07
CA PHE A 63 3.57 -9.36 3.43
C PHE A 63 4.64 -10.04 2.56
N LEU A 64 4.53 -9.92 1.24
CA LEU A 64 5.40 -10.61 0.28
C LEU A 64 6.84 -10.08 0.37
N VAL A 65 7.02 -8.75 0.44
CA VAL A 65 8.34 -8.15 0.61
C VAL A 65 8.92 -8.54 1.97
N ALA A 66 8.13 -8.55 3.05
CA ALA A 66 8.59 -9.04 4.34
C ALA A 66 9.00 -10.51 4.30
N TYR A 67 8.25 -11.35 3.61
CA TYR A 67 8.60 -12.75 3.45
C TYR A 67 9.93 -12.94 2.70
N ILE A 68 10.14 -12.23 1.59
CA ILE A 68 11.34 -12.38 0.74
C ILE A 68 12.60 -11.75 1.36
N THR A 69 12.44 -10.62 2.06
CA THR A 69 13.56 -9.85 2.63
C THR A 69 13.92 -10.23 4.06
N ASN A 70 13.42 -11.38 4.55
CA ASN A 70 13.59 -11.84 5.92
C ASN A 70 13.10 -10.81 6.96
N LYS A 71 11.90 -10.28 6.73
CA LYS A 71 11.08 -9.47 7.66
C LYS A 71 11.65 -8.08 7.94
N ASN A 72 12.47 -7.55 7.05
CA ASN A 72 13.06 -6.23 7.23
C ASN A 72 12.02 -5.11 7.01
N PHE A 73 11.58 -4.50 8.11
CA PHE A 73 10.57 -3.44 8.12
C PHE A 73 10.89 -2.29 7.17
N LEU A 74 12.17 -1.90 7.08
CA LEU A 74 12.61 -0.79 6.23
C LEU A 74 12.31 -1.08 4.75
N PHE A 75 12.56 -2.30 4.29
CA PHE A 75 12.29 -2.67 2.89
C PHE A 75 10.81 -2.94 2.65
N SER A 76 10.12 -3.62 3.57
CA SER A 76 8.72 -4.02 3.38
C SER A 76 7.71 -2.89 3.49
N VAL A 77 7.99 -1.88 4.32
CA VAL A 77 7.06 -0.79 4.58
C VAL A 77 7.61 0.52 4.02
N VAL A 78 8.78 0.97 4.50
CA VAL A 78 9.30 2.31 4.17
C VAL A 78 9.69 2.41 2.70
N ALA A 79 10.49 1.47 2.18
CA ALA A 79 10.96 1.51 0.81
C ALA A 79 9.80 1.33 -0.19
N VAL A 80 8.94 0.33 0.03
CA VAL A 80 7.75 0.10 -0.81
C VAL A 80 6.86 1.35 -0.82
N PHE A 81 6.55 1.91 0.35
CA PHE A 81 5.74 3.13 0.45
C PHE A 81 6.35 4.29 -0.34
N LEU A 82 7.63 4.60 -0.11
CA LEU A 82 8.30 5.71 -0.79
C LEU A 82 8.34 5.52 -2.30
N ILE A 83 8.63 4.30 -2.77
CA ILE A 83 8.69 4.00 -4.21
C ILE A 83 7.30 4.12 -4.84
N THR A 84 6.26 3.62 -4.17
CA THR A 84 4.88 3.80 -4.63
C THR A 84 4.50 5.28 -4.72
N GLN A 85 4.80 6.08 -3.68
CA GLN A 85 4.50 7.53 -3.68
C GLN A 85 5.27 8.27 -4.77
N LEU A 86 6.56 7.98 -4.94
CA LEU A 86 7.39 8.58 -5.98
C LEU A 86 6.86 8.22 -7.37
N TYR A 87 6.50 6.96 -7.61
CA TYR A 87 6.00 6.52 -8.91
C TYR A 87 4.64 7.16 -9.24
N LEU A 88 3.73 7.20 -8.27
CA LEU A 88 2.44 7.90 -8.41
C LEU A 88 2.65 9.39 -8.75
N SER A 89 3.54 10.06 -8.01
CA SER A 89 3.80 11.48 -8.17
C SER A 89 4.42 11.80 -9.53
N PHE A 90 5.52 11.12 -9.90
CA PHE A 90 6.33 11.50 -11.06
C PHE A 90 5.89 10.88 -12.39
N VAL A 91 5.23 9.72 -12.37
CA VAL A 91 4.92 8.96 -13.60
C VAL A 91 3.44 9.01 -13.91
N ILE A 92 2.60 8.72 -12.91
CA ILE A 92 1.16 8.63 -13.13
C ILE A 92 0.52 10.03 -13.12
N GLY A 93 1.05 10.97 -12.33
CA GLY A 93 0.66 12.39 -12.38
C GLY A 93 -0.76 12.69 -11.90
N ASP A 94 -1.54 11.66 -11.58
CA ASP A 94 -2.85 11.78 -10.93
C ASP A 94 -2.65 12.42 -9.55
N GLY A 95 -3.48 13.39 -9.19
CA GLY A 95 -3.41 14.27 -8.01
C GLY A 95 -3.36 13.63 -6.60
N PHE A 96 -2.80 12.44 -6.45
CA PHE A 96 -2.44 11.74 -5.21
C PHE A 96 -1.26 12.38 -4.46
N TYR A 97 -0.80 13.56 -4.88
CA TYR A 97 0.20 14.33 -4.15
C TYR A 97 -0.30 14.59 -2.73
N PHE A 98 0.28 13.89 -1.75
CA PHE A 98 -0.04 14.06 -0.34
C PHE A 98 -1.53 13.90 0.01
N TYR A 99 -2.24 12.97 -0.65
CA TYR A 99 -3.62 12.67 -0.28
C TYR A 99 -3.67 11.89 1.04
N PHE A 100 -4.14 12.55 2.11
CA PHE A 100 -4.08 12.01 3.48
C PHE A 100 -4.77 10.64 3.63
N PRO A 101 -6.01 10.42 3.13
CA PRO A 101 -6.66 9.10 3.18
C PRO A 101 -5.85 7.99 2.53
N HIS A 102 -5.20 8.28 1.39
CA HIS A 102 -4.35 7.33 0.69
C HIS A 102 -3.12 6.97 1.51
N ILE A 103 -2.38 7.98 1.99
CA ILE A 103 -1.16 7.79 2.79
C ILE A 103 -1.44 6.95 4.03
N LEU A 104 -2.51 7.30 4.76
CA LEU A 104 -2.91 6.61 5.98
C LEU A 104 -3.22 5.14 5.68
N THR A 105 -4.06 4.89 4.67
CA THR A 105 -4.47 3.54 4.28
C THR A 105 -3.26 2.70 3.87
N MET A 106 -2.37 3.26 3.04
CA MET A 106 -1.16 2.58 2.57
C MET A 106 -0.23 2.17 3.71
N LEU A 107 0.08 3.09 4.62
CA LEU A 107 0.98 2.80 5.75
C LEU A 107 0.39 1.75 6.69
N VAL A 108 -0.90 1.88 7.04
CA VAL A 108 -1.57 0.92 7.92
C VAL A 108 -1.60 -0.47 7.28
N CYS A 109 -1.93 -0.55 5.98
CA CYS A 109 -2.02 -1.80 5.24
C CYS A 109 -0.65 -2.48 5.06
N LEU A 110 0.40 -1.72 4.69
CA LEU A 110 1.76 -2.25 4.61
C LEU A 110 2.25 -2.78 5.96
N CYS A 111 2.00 -2.03 7.05
CA CYS A 111 2.31 -2.45 8.41
C CYS A 111 1.55 -3.73 8.79
N ALA A 112 0.26 -3.84 8.43
CA ALA A 112 -0.52 -5.04 8.70
C ALA A 112 0.04 -6.26 7.95
N GLY A 113 0.38 -6.10 6.66
CA GLY A 113 1.02 -7.14 5.85
C GLY A 113 2.34 -7.62 6.44
N TRP A 114 3.22 -6.68 6.81
CA TRP A 114 4.49 -6.98 7.48
C TRP A 114 4.28 -7.66 8.84
N TYR A 115 3.33 -7.19 9.65
CA TYR A 115 3.04 -7.77 10.96
C TYR A 115 2.56 -9.22 10.83
N VAL A 116 1.68 -9.51 9.87
CA VAL A 116 1.20 -10.87 9.58
C VAL A 116 2.36 -11.76 9.11
N ALA A 117 3.23 -11.27 8.23
CA ALA A 117 4.42 -12.00 7.78
C ALA A 117 5.37 -12.32 8.94
N ARG A 118 5.57 -11.36 9.86
CA ARG A 118 6.35 -11.58 11.07
C ARG A 118 5.71 -12.64 11.94
N LYS A 119 4.41 -12.55 12.24
CA LYS A 119 3.74 -13.44 13.19
C LYS A 119 3.63 -14.87 12.69
N LYS A 120 3.19 -15.08 11.43
CA LYS A 120 2.95 -16.43 10.89
C LYS A 120 4.20 -17.23 10.54
N PHE A 121 5.31 -16.55 10.21
CA PHE A 121 6.52 -17.21 9.72
C PHE A 121 7.71 -17.03 10.68
N CYS A 122 7.50 -16.49 11.88
CA CYS A 122 8.55 -16.19 12.85
C CYS A 122 8.15 -16.45 14.32
N GLU A 123 7.31 -17.45 14.60
CA GLU A 123 7.27 -17.99 15.96
C GLU A 123 8.54 -18.80 16.23
N SER A 124 9.56 -18.07 16.69
CA SER A 124 10.35 -18.44 17.85
C SER A 124 10.46 -17.17 18.70
N LEU A 125 9.37 -16.88 19.42
CA LEU A 125 9.38 -15.96 20.56
C LEU A 125 9.44 -16.83 21.81
#